data_AF-A0A1G2NFZ7-F1
#
_entry.id   AF-A0A1G2NFZ7-F1
#
_cell.length_a   1.000
_cell.length_b   1.000
_cell.length_c   1.000
_cell.angle_alpha   90.00
_cell.angle_beta   90.00
_cell.angle_gamma   90.00
#
_symmetry.space_group_name_H-M   'P 1'
#
loop_
_entity.id
_entity.type
_entity.pdbx_description
1 polymer ?
#
loop_
_entity_poly.entity_id
_entity_poly.type
_entity_poly.pdbx_seq_one_letter_code
_entity_poly.pdbx_strand_id
1 'polypeptide(L)'
;MDKLQLKAILAGILFGIYPLLLNKSRLTGNIMATSLSLLVCIFILPFAFGEIKCLATADWKMLIGAGVASAVGMMCLSSFLALSKPSSVGVLIILMIITQATVTAVYQMIMDKGITTAKLFGFGCAAIAIVLLNKK
;
A
#
# COMPACT_ATOMS: atom_id res chain seq x y z
N MET A 1 -14.25 -0.60 -19.45
CA MET A 1 -13.37 -0.72 -18.28
C MET A 1 -12.54 -1.97 -18.48
N ASP A 2 -11.22 -1.82 -18.57
CA ASP A 2 -10.35 -2.95 -18.88
C ASP A 2 -10.22 -3.91 -17.69
N LYS A 3 -9.93 -5.19 -17.99
CA LYS A 3 -9.66 -6.22 -16.96
C LYS A 3 -8.58 -5.77 -15.96
N LEU A 4 -7.61 -4.98 -16.42
CA LEU A 4 -6.54 -4.43 -15.59
C LEU A 4 -7.05 -3.36 -14.61
N GLN A 5 -7.92 -2.46 -15.07
CA GLN A 5 -8.53 -1.43 -14.22
C GLN A 5 -9.41 -2.05 -13.14
N LEU A 6 -10.19 -3.08 -13.48
CA LEU A 6 -11.00 -3.80 -12.51
C LEU A 6 -10.15 -4.44 -11.40
N LYS A 7 -9.04 -5.09 -11.76
CA LYS A 7 -8.09 -5.67 -10.79
C LYS A 7 -7.47 -4.60 -9.88
N ALA A 8 -7.12 -3.44 -10.44
CA ALA A 8 -6.58 -2.31 -9.67
C ALA A 8 -7.60 -1.77 -8.66
N ILE A 9 -8.88 -1.63 -9.07
CA ILE A 9 -9.96 -1.18 -8.18
C ILE A 9 -10.17 -2.19 -7.04
N LEU A 10 -10.25 -3.49 -7.36
CA LEU A 10 -10.40 -4.54 -6.36
C LEU A 10 -9.23 -4.56 -5.38
N ALA A 11 -7.99 -4.46 -5.89
CA ALA A 11 -6.81 -4.36 -5.05
C ALA A 11 -6.88 -3.13 -4.13
N GLY A 12 -7.27 -1.96 -4.65
CA GLY A 12 -7.43 -0.75 -3.85
C GLY A 12 -8.45 -0.90 -2.72
N ILE A 13 -9.61 -1.51 -3.00
CA ILE A 13 -10.64 -1.78 -1.98
C ILE A 13 -10.10 -2.72 -0.90
N LEU A 14 -9.48 -3.83 -1.28
CA LEU A 14 -8.93 -4.80 -0.34
C LEU A 14 -7.79 -4.19 0.50
N PHE A 15 -6.88 -3.43 -0.14
CA PHE A 15 -5.80 -2.72 0.54
C PHE A 15 -6.30 -1.55 1.43
N GLY A 16 -7.48 -1.00 1.16
CA GLY A 16 -8.12 -0.01 2.03
C GLY A 16 -8.80 -0.63 3.25
N ILE A 17 -9.42 -1.81 3.10
CA ILE A 17 -10.19 -2.47 4.17
C ILE A 17 -9.29 -3.23 5.14
N TYR A 18 -8.23 -3.88 4.68
CA TYR A 18 -7.44 -4.75 5.56
C TYR A 18 -6.81 -4.04 6.77
N PRO A 19 -6.32 -2.78 6.72
CA PRO A 19 -5.73 -2.15 7.91
C PRO A 19 -6.79 -1.92 8.99
N LEU A 20 -8.06 -1.70 8.61
CA LEU A 20 -9.19 -1.55 9.52
C LEU A 20 -9.51 -2.87 10.21
N LEU A 21 -9.51 -3.98 9.47
CA LEU A 21 -9.70 -5.33 10.04
C LEU A 21 -8.53 -5.68 10.97
N LEU A 22 -7.32 -5.33 10.56
CA LEU A 22 -6.09 -5.65 11.29
C LEU A 22 -5.98 -4.86 12.59
N ASN A 23 -6.36 -3.57 12.62
CA ASN A 23 -6.47 -2.80 13.87
C ASN A 23 -7.48 -3.44 14.85
N LYS A 24 -8.59 -3.98 14.34
CA LYS A 24 -9.58 -4.68 15.17
C LYS A 24 -9.10 -6.02 15.74
N SER A 25 -8.06 -6.63 15.16
CA SER A 25 -7.49 -7.90 15.67
C SER A 25 -6.81 -7.78 17.04
N ARG A 26 -6.46 -6.55 17.47
CA ARG A 26 -5.77 -6.25 18.73
C ARG A 26 -4.42 -6.97 18.91
N LEU A 27 -3.83 -7.47 17.82
CA LEU A 27 -2.48 -8.02 17.83
C LEU A 27 -1.45 -6.90 18.07
N THR A 28 -0.33 -7.23 18.70
CA THR A 28 0.79 -6.30 18.88
C THR A 28 1.58 -6.17 17.57
N GLY A 29 2.28 -5.05 17.37
CA GLY A 29 2.85 -4.66 16.06
C GLY A 29 3.63 -5.77 15.34
N ASN A 30 4.68 -6.33 15.95
CA ASN A 30 5.49 -7.36 15.30
C ASN A 30 4.73 -8.68 15.08
N ILE A 31 3.85 -9.06 16.01
CA ILE A 31 3.03 -10.28 15.89
C ILE A 31 2.02 -10.12 14.75
N MET A 32 1.44 -8.94 14.61
CA MET A 32 0.52 -8.57 13.54
C MET A 32 1.21 -8.64 12.17
N ALA A 33 2.39 -8.02 12.03
CA ALA A 33 3.18 -8.06 10.79
C ALA A 33 3.53 -9.50 10.41
N THR A 34 4.04 -10.29 11.37
CA THR A 34 4.43 -11.68 11.15
C THR A 34 3.24 -12.56 10.74
N SER A 35 2.12 -12.44 11.44
CA SER A 35 0.90 -13.19 11.16
C SER A 35 0.37 -12.89 9.76
N LEU A 36 0.36 -11.61 9.37
CA LEU A 36 -0.09 -11.19 8.05
C LEU A 36 0.85 -11.74 6.95
N SER A 37 2.17 -11.61 7.11
CA SER A 37 3.14 -12.15 6.15
C SER A 37 3.00 -13.66 5.97
N LEU A 38 2.78 -14.41 7.06
CA LEU A 38 2.58 -15.86 7.00
C LEU A 38 1.31 -16.22 6.25
N LEU A 39 0.18 -15.57 6.55
CA LEU A 39 -1.09 -15.80 5.85
C LEU A 39 -0.95 -15.48 4.36
N VAL A 40 -0.36 -14.34 4.01
CA VAL A 40 -0.11 -13.96 2.62
C VAL A 40 0.74 -15.01 1.91
N CYS A 41 1.79 -15.52 2.55
CA CYS A 41 2.61 -16.59 2.00
C CYS A 41 1.77 -17.85 1.71
N ILE A 42 0.99 -18.33 2.69
CA ILE A 42 0.15 -19.52 2.55
C ILE A 42 -0.86 -19.38 1.40
N PHE A 43 -1.49 -18.20 1.26
CA PHE A 43 -2.50 -17.99 0.23
C PHE A 43 -1.93 -17.72 -1.16
N ILE A 44 -0.76 -17.09 -1.28
CA ILE A 44 -0.17 -16.75 -2.59
C ILE A 44 0.64 -17.91 -3.16
N LEU A 45 1.36 -18.67 -2.32
CA LEU A 45 2.30 -19.69 -2.76
C LEU A 45 1.70 -20.73 -3.73
N PRO A 46 0.48 -21.28 -3.51
CA PRO A 46 -0.14 -22.24 -4.43
C PRO A 46 -0.32 -21.69 -5.86
N PHE A 47 -0.63 -20.40 -5.98
CA PHE A 47 -0.81 -19.75 -7.28
C PHE A 47 0.52 -19.41 -7.95
N ALA A 48 1.58 -19.21 -7.17
CA ALA A 48 2.92 -18.91 -7.69
C ALA A 48 3.56 -20.10 -8.42
N PHE A 49 3.24 -21.35 -8.04
CA PHE A 49 3.79 -22.54 -8.69
C PHE A 49 3.42 -22.66 -10.18
N GLY A 50 2.35 -21.99 -10.64
CA GLY A 50 1.98 -21.97 -12.06
C GLY A 50 2.95 -21.20 -12.95
N GLU A 51 3.77 -20.32 -12.39
CA GLU A 51 4.55 -19.31 -13.13
C GLU A 51 6.07 -19.38 -12.84
N ILE A 52 6.55 -20.51 -12.30
CA ILE A 52 7.96 -20.71 -11.85
C ILE A 52 9.00 -20.38 -12.92
N LYS A 53 8.66 -20.54 -14.20
CA LYS A 53 9.56 -20.26 -15.33
C LYS A 53 10.03 -18.79 -15.37
N CYS A 54 9.25 -17.87 -14.78
CA CYS A 54 9.58 -16.44 -14.71
C CYS A 54 10.74 -16.13 -13.74
N LEU A 55 11.10 -17.06 -12.84
CA LEU A 55 12.17 -16.86 -11.86
C LEU A 55 13.57 -16.73 -12.51
N ALA A 56 13.77 -17.35 -13.67
CA ALA A 56 15.07 -17.33 -14.36
C ALA A 56 15.40 -15.95 -14.97
N THR A 57 14.38 -15.14 -15.26
CA THR A 57 14.52 -13.81 -15.89
C THR A 57 14.30 -12.66 -14.93
N ALA A 58 14.09 -12.95 -13.64
CA ALA A 58 13.76 -11.94 -12.64
C ALA A 58 14.98 -11.08 -12.28
N ASP A 59 14.77 -9.77 -12.14
CA ASP A 59 15.74 -8.89 -11.51
C ASP A 59 15.68 -9.07 -9.99
N TRP A 60 16.53 -9.97 -9.49
CA TRP A 60 16.61 -10.30 -8.07
C TRP A 60 17.05 -9.13 -7.20
N LYS A 61 17.82 -8.17 -7.73
CA LYS A 61 18.26 -7.01 -6.94
C LYS A 61 17.09 -6.09 -6.65
N MET A 62 16.27 -5.80 -7.66
CA MET A 62 15.04 -5.01 -7.47
C MET A 62 14.02 -5.75 -6.61
N LEU A 63 13.86 -7.07 -6.81
CA LEU A 63 12.95 -7.88 -6.01
C LEU A 63 13.31 -7.89 -4.52
N ILE A 64 14.59 -8.09 -4.19
CA ILE A 64 15.07 -8.06 -2.80
C ILE A 64 14.86 -6.66 -2.21
N GLY A 65 15.18 -5.59 -2.97
CA GLY A 65 14.95 -4.22 -2.52
C GLY A 65 13.48 -3.93 -2.21
N ALA A 66 12.58 -4.36 -3.09
CA ALA A 66 11.14 -4.24 -2.88
C ALA A 66 10.68 -5.07 -1.66
N GLY A 67 11.24 -6.26 -1.46
CA GLY A 67 10.96 -7.12 -0.30
C GLY A 67 11.35 -6.45 1.02
N VAL A 68 12.56 -5.88 1.11
CA VAL A 68 13.03 -5.17 2.31
C VAL A 68 12.18 -3.92 2.58
N ALA A 69 11.90 -3.11 1.55
CA ALA A 69 11.05 -1.93 1.68
C ALA A 69 9.63 -2.30 2.15
N SER A 70 9.07 -3.39 1.63
CA SER A 70 7.78 -3.92 2.06
C SER A 70 7.81 -4.40 3.52
N ALA A 71 8.85 -5.11 3.94
CA ALA A 71 8.99 -5.57 5.32
C ALA A 71 9.04 -4.41 6.31
N VAL A 72 9.86 -3.38 6.04
CA VAL A 72 9.94 -2.17 6.88
C VAL A 72 8.60 -1.43 6.89
N GLY A 73 7.99 -1.22 5.72
CA GLY A 73 6.68 -0.61 5.62
C GLY A 73 5.60 -1.36 6.41
N MET A 74 5.64 -2.70 6.38
CA MET A 74 4.73 -3.55 7.14
C MET A 74 4.95 -3.43 8.64
N MET A 75 6.19 -3.40 9.10
CA MET A 75 6.52 -3.17 10.51
C MET A 75 6.01 -1.80 11.01
N CYS A 76 6.23 -0.74 10.23
CA CYS A 76 5.71 0.60 10.55
C CYS A 76 4.18 0.62 10.58
N LEU A 77 3.54 0.02 9.58
CA LEU A 77 2.08 -0.08 9.47
C LEU A 77 1.49 -0.82 10.67
N SER A 78 2.00 -2.01 10.97
CA SER A 78 1.52 -2.80 12.11
C SER A 78 1.80 -2.11 13.45
N SER A 79 2.93 -1.42 13.60
CA SER A 79 3.25 -0.65 14.80
C SER A 79 2.25 0.48 15.04
N PHE A 80 1.95 1.28 14.02
CA PHE A 80 0.98 2.37 14.22
C PHE A 80 -0.44 1.82 14.41
N LEU A 81 -0.84 0.77 13.69
CA LEU A 81 -2.16 0.17 13.87
C LEU A 81 -2.33 -0.39 15.28
N ALA A 82 -1.28 -0.94 15.89
CA ALA A 82 -1.32 -1.41 17.26
C ALA A 82 -1.44 -0.27 18.30
N LEU A 83 -0.85 0.90 18.01
CA LEU A 83 -0.82 2.05 18.92
C LEU A 83 -2.00 3.02 18.74
N SER A 84 -2.70 2.95 17.62
CA SER A 84 -3.71 3.93 17.25
C SER A 84 -5.07 3.65 17.88
N LYS A 85 -5.73 4.71 18.35
CA LYS A 85 -7.14 4.63 18.77
C LYS A 85 -8.03 4.43 17.53
N PRO A 86 -9.15 3.70 17.63
CA PRO A 86 -10.05 3.49 16.50
C PRO A 86 -10.52 4.78 15.82
N SER A 87 -10.61 5.89 16.58
CA SER A 87 -10.99 7.21 16.08
C SER A 87 -9.90 7.92 15.26
N SER A 88 -8.63 7.55 15.40
CA SER A 88 -7.50 8.16 14.67
C SER A 88 -6.97 7.29 13.53
N VAL A 89 -7.29 6.00 13.51
CA VAL A 89 -6.84 5.04 12.48
C VAL A 89 -7.25 5.48 11.08
N GLY A 90 -8.47 5.99 10.91
CA GLY A 90 -8.95 6.48 9.62
C GLY A 90 -8.08 7.61 9.06
N VAL A 91 -7.70 8.58 9.89
CA VAL A 91 -6.84 9.71 9.49
C VAL A 91 -5.44 9.23 9.11
N LEU A 92 -4.89 8.27 9.85
CA LEU A 92 -3.56 7.71 9.56
C LEU A 92 -3.54 6.87 8.27
N ILE A 93 -4.61 6.13 7.98
CA ILE A 93 -4.75 5.41 6.71
C ILE A 93 -4.88 6.40 5.55
N ILE A 94 -5.67 7.46 5.70
CA ILE A 94 -5.76 8.54 4.70
C ILE A 94 -4.37 9.10 4.44
N LEU A 95 -3.63 9.47 5.50
CA LEU A 95 -2.25 9.97 5.40
C LEU A 95 -1.35 9.03 4.58
N MET A 96 -1.40 7.73 4.87
CA MET A 96 -0.65 6.69 4.14
C MET A 96 -1.01 6.65 2.64
N ILE A 97 -2.30 6.69 2.30
CA ILE A 97 -2.77 6.65 0.90
C ILE A 97 -2.22 7.83 0.10
N ILE A 98 -2.14 9.01 0.70
CA ILE A 98 -1.64 10.20 0.00
C ILE A 98 -0.15 10.08 -0.23
N THR A 99 0.61 9.64 0.78
CA THR A 99 2.04 9.40 0.61
C THR A 99 2.29 8.39 -0.51
N GLN A 100 1.50 7.31 -0.59
CA GLN A 100 1.59 6.33 -1.68
C GLN A 100 1.25 6.95 -3.05
N ALA A 101 0.20 7.76 -3.12
CA ALA A 101 -0.20 8.46 -4.34
C ALA A 101 0.89 9.45 -4.81
N THR A 102 1.48 10.22 -3.89
CA THR A 102 2.58 11.16 -4.16
C THR A 102 3.82 10.43 -4.65
N VAL A 103 4.23 9.33 -4.00
CA VAL A 103 5.40 8.55 -4.45
C VAL A 103 5.18 7.98 -5.85
N THR A 104 3.99 7.42 -6.13
CA THR A 104 3.64 6.90 -7.46
C THR A 104 3.66 7.99 -8.52
N ALA A 105 3.27 9.20 -8.17
CA ALA A 105 3.30 10.33 -9.06
C ALA A 105 4.71 10.82 -9.38
N VAL A 106 5.57 10.91 -8.37
CA VAL A 106 6.98 11.22 -8.57
C VAL A 106 7.62 10.20 -9.50
N TYR A 107 7.32 8.92 -9.31
CA TYR A 107 7.74 7.88 -10.23
C TYR A 107 7.27 8.14 -11.67
N GLN A 108 5.98 8.45 -11.87
CA GLN A 108 5.49 8.79 -13.20
C GLN A 108 6.16 10.04 -13.79
N MET A 109 6.46 11.07 -12.99
CA MET A 109 7.15 12.26 -13.47
C MET A 109 8.58 11.95 -13.95
N ILE A 110 9.28 11.04 -13.25
CA ILE A 110 10.61 10.57 -13.64
C ILE A 110 10.54 9.74 -14.93
N MET A 111 9.54 8.87 -15.06
CA MET A 111 9.36 8.03 -16.25
C MET A 111 8.92 8.82 -17.49
N ASP A 112 7.99 9.76 -17.32
CA ASP A 112 7.41 10.55 -18.42
C ASP A 112 8.29 11.76 -18.83
N LYS A 113 9.41 12.00 -18.13
CA LYS A 113 10.34 13.14 -18.33
C LYS A 113 9.69 14.53 -18.29
N GLY A 114 8.53 14.69 -17.65
CA GLY A 114 7.81 15.96 -17.59
C GLY A 114 6.61 15.95 -16.65
N ILE A 115 6.19 17.14 -16.21
CA ILE A 115 5.01 17.34 -15.35
C ILE A 115 3.92 18.01 -16.17
N THR A 116 2.82 17.28 -16.41
CA THR A 116 1.59 17.90 -16.94
C THR A 116 0.91 18.68 -15.81
N THR A 117 0.44 19.90 -16.08
CA THR A 117 -0.31 20.76 -15.15
C THR A 117 -1.52 20.05 -14.51
N ALA A 118 -2.15 19.13 -15.23
CA ALA A 118 -3.23 18.27 -14.72
C ALA A 118 -2.79 17.37 -13.55
N LYS A 119 -1.57 16.82 -13.56
CA LYS A 119 -1.05 16.00 -12.45
C LYS A 119 -0.80 16.87 -11.21
N LEU A 120 -0.25 18.07 -11.40
CA LEU A 120 -0.02 19.04 -10.30
C LEU A 120 -1.33 19.47 -9.64
N PHE A 121 -2.36 19.73 -10.44
CA PHE A 121 -3.71 20.05 -9.95
C PHE A 121 -4.34 18.88 -9.18
N GLY A 122 -4.17 17.64 -9.67
CA GLY A 122 -4.61 16.44 -8.96
C GLY A 122 -4.02 16.30 -7.55
N PHE A 123 -2.72 16.60 -7.38
CA PHE A 123 -2.10 16.63 -6.05
C PHE A 123 -2.64 17.75 -5.17
N GLY A 124 -2.89 18.94 -5.74
CA GLY A 124 -3.53 20.04 -5.03
C GLY A 124 -4.91 19.67 -4.50
N CYS A 125 -5.75 19.05 -5.32
CA CYS A 125 -7.08 18.57 -4.90
C CYS A 125 -7.00 17.48 -3.83
N ALA A 126 -6.06 16.54 -3.95
CA ALA A 126 -5.84 15.51 -2.92
C ALA A 126 -5.40 16.16 -1.59
N ALA A 127 -4.44 17.09 -1.63
CA ALA A 127 -4.00 17.88 -0.47
C ALA A 127 -5.18 18.58 0.24
N ILE A 128 -6.03 19.25 -0.53
CA ILE A 128 -7.19 20.00 -0.03
C ILE A 128 -8.25 19.05 0.57
N ALA A 129 -8.54 17.92 -0.09
CA ALA A 129 -9.51 16.95 0.41
C ALA A 129 -9.14 16.42 1.81
N ILE A 130 -7.84 16.28 2.10
CA ILE A 130 -7.34 15.83 3.41
C ILE A 130 -7.55 16.91 4.46
N VAL A 131 -7.21 18.16 4.15
CA VAL A 131 -7.41 19.28 5.08
C VAL A 131 -8.88 19.41 5.43
N LEU A 132 -9.77 19.20 4.46
CA LEU A 132 -11.21 19.22 4.68
C LEU A 132 -11.71 18.02 5.49
N LEU A 133 -11.22 16.80 5.21
CA LEU A 133 -11.59 15.59 5.96
C LEU A 133 -11.02 15.56 7.38
N ASN A 134 -9.96 16.33 7.66
CA ASN A 134 -9.30 16.41 8.96
C ASN A 134 -9.74 17.65 9.76
N LYS A 135 -10.54 18.55 9.18
CA LYS A 135 -11.22 19.60 9.93
C LYS A 135 -12.39 18.98 10.69
N LYS A 136 -12.29 19.00 12.01
CA LYS A 136 -13.44 18.81 12.91
C LYS A 136 -14.41 19.98 12.79
#